data_AF-A0A852ZU69-F1
#
_entry.id   AF-A0A852ZU69-F1
#
_cell.length_a   1.000
_cell.length_b   1.000
_cell.length_c   1.000
_cell.angle_alpha   90.00
_cell.angle_beta   90.00
_cell.angle_gamma   90.00
#
_symmetry.space_group_name_H-M   'P 1'
#
loop_
_entity.id
_entity.type
_entity.pdbx_description
1 polymer ?
#
loop_
_entity_poly.entity_id
_entity_poly.type
_entity_poly.pdbx_seq_one_letter_code
_entity_poly.pdbx_strand_id
1 'polypeptide(L)'
;MDARQHFDVARSFLTDKVRRWLDEEISWLEQQSLPLAVVHRDIRAQHLYIDSNGDLVGVIDFGDTTIDDPALDFAKIAGDFGDPFLDLVLAHYRGPVSEGLLARARIYRRLDTLWEVAEDAWGDRPTAIRRLRSLAAAASRSSGSTGRS
;
A
#
# COMPACT_ATOMS: atom_id res chain seq x y z
N MET A 1 13.30 -2.00 4.01
CA MET A 1 13.92 -1.73 2.69
C MET A 1 13.18 -0.54 2.09
N ASP A 2 13.90 0.41 1.47
CA ASP A 2 13.38 1.74 1.09
C ASP A 2 12.55 1.69 -0.20
N ALA A 3 11.46 2.47 -0.31
CA ALA A 3 10.56 2.49 -1.47
C ALA A 3 11.32 2.74 -2.79
N ARG A 4 12.38 3.55 -2.72
CA ARG A 4 13.29 3.82 -3.84
C ARG A 4 13.98 2.57 -4.37
N GLN A 5 14.43 1.70 -3.47
CA GLN A 5 15.13 0.46 -3.81
C GLN A 5 14.22 -0.53 -4.57
N HIS A 6 12.96 -0.69 -4.14
CA HIS A 6 11.99 -1.55 -4.86
C HIS A 6 11.60 -0.97 -6.22
N PHE A 7 11.45 0.35 -6.27
CA PHE A 7 11.15 1.03 -7.52
C PHE A 7 12.26 0.82 -8.56
N ASP A 8 13.54 0.85 -8.15
CA ASP A 8 14.68 0.58 -9.03
C ASP A 8 14.68 -0.85 -9.59
N VAL A 9 14.31 -1.85 -8.78
CA VAL A 9 14.17 -3.25 -9.21
C VAL A 9 13.06 -3.39 -10.25
N ALA A 10 11.89 -2.79 -9.99
CA ALA A 10 10.76 -2.85 -10.88
C ALA A 10 10.93 -1.96 -12.14
N ARG A 11 11.87 -1.01 -12.12
CA ARG A 11 12.03 0.05 -13.12
C ARG A 11 12.00 -0.46 -14.55
N SER A 12 12.70 -1.57 -14.84
CA SER A 12 12.78 -2.14 -16.20
C SER A 12 11.44 -2.61 -16.77
N PHE A 13 10.47 -2.95 -15.91
CA PHE A 13 9.14 -3.42 -16.28
C PHE A 13 8.10 -2.30 -16.42
N LEU A 14 8.45 -1.07 -16.02
CA LEU A 14 7.54 0.08 -15.99
C LEU A 14 7.76 0.98 -17.21
N THR A 15 6.68 1.58 -17.72
CA THR A 15 6.77 2.64 -18.73
C THR A 15 7.30 3.92 -18.12
N ASP A 16 7.89 4.82 -18.92
CA ASP A 16 8.40 6.10 -18.42
C ASP A 16 7.32 6.97 -17.76
N LYS A 17 6.07 6.83 -18.21
CA LYS A 17 4.93 7.50 -17.57
C LYS A 17 4.71 6.99 -16.14
N VAL A 18 4.70 5.67 -15.97
CA VAL A 18 4.50 5.06 -14.65
C VAL A 18 5.70 5.32 -13.73
N ARG A 19 6.90 5.32 -14.30
CA ARG A 19 8.12 5.68 -13.55
C ARG A 19 8.02 7.09 -12.97
N ARG A 20 7.74 8.10 -13.79
CA ARG A 20 7.62 9.49 -13.32
C ARG A 20 6.53 9.67 -12.27
N TRP A 21 5.38 9.03 -12.47
CA TRP A 21 4.29 9.13 -11.50
C TRP A 21 4.64 8.50 -10.15
N LEU A 22 5.28 7.32 -10.14
CA LEU A 22 5.74 6.71 -8.89
C LEU A 22 6.86 7.53 -8.22
N ASP A 23 7.73 8.14 -9.01
CA ASP A 23 8.78 9.03 -8.54
C ASP A 23 8.22 10.25 -7.80
N GLU A 24 7.16 10.86 -8.34
CA GLU A 24 6.42 11.97 -7.72
C GLU A 24 5.78 11.54 -6.39
N GLU A 25 5.16 10.37 -6.34
CA GLU A 25 4.50 9.82 -5.14
C GLU A 25 5.52 9.47 -4.04
N ILE A 26 6.65 8.86 -4.41
CA ILE A 26 7.76 8.57 -3.47
C ILE A 26 8.36 9.88 -2.94
N SER A 27 8.62 10.84 -3.83
CA SER A 27 9.18 12.14 -3.43
C SER A 27 8.24 12.91 -2.50
N TRP A 28 6.92 12.80 -2.71
CA TRP A 28 5.93 13.38 -1.80
C TRP A 28 5.97 12.71 -0.43
N LEU A 29 6.06 11.37 -0.36
CA LEU A 29 6.18 10.62 0.90
C LEU A 29 7.44 11.02 1.68
N GLU A 30 8.59 11.12 1.01
CA GLU A 30 9.88 11.51 1.59
C GLU A 30 9.85 12.91 2.23
N GLN A 31 8.94 13.78 1.78
CA GLN A 31 8.74 15.12 2.34
C GLN A 31 7.78 15.16 3.54
N GLN A 32 7.08 14.05 3.83
CA GLN A 32 6.13 14.01 4.94
C GLN A 32 6.83 13.76 6.27
N SER A 33 6.27 14.32 7.35
CA SER A 33 6.59 13.86 8.70
C SER A 33 5.86 12.55 8.97
N LEU A 34 6.60 11.45 9.05
CA LEU A 34 6.05 10.12 9.27
C LEU A 34 5.93 9.83 10.77
N PRO A 35 4.72 9.62 11.32
CA PRO A 35 4.57 9.25 12.72
C PRO A 35 5.11 7.85 12.96
N LEU A 36 5.83 7.64 14.06
CA LEU A 36 6.35 6.32 14.42
C LEU A 36 5.37 5.57 15.33
N ALA A 37 4.97 4.38 14.91
CA ALA A 37 4.17 3.45 15.70
C ALA A 37 4.68 2.01 15.52
N VAL A 38 4.28 1.11 16.41
CA VAL A 38 4.42 -0.33 16.15
C VAL A 38 3.46 -0.67 15.00
N VAL A 39 3.98 -1.25 13.93
CA VAL A 39 3.22 -1.66 12.76
C VAL A 39 3.47 -3.14 12.47
N HIS A 40 2.41 -3.85 12.08
CA HIS A 40 2.48 -5.27 11.74
C HIS A 40 3.23 -5.52 10.41
N ARG A 41 3.18 -4.55 9.49
CA ARG A 41 3.70 -4.58 8.11
C ARG A 41 3.09 -5.59 7.15
N ASP A 42 2.48 -6.66 7.64
CA ASP A 42 1.78 -7.66 6.82
C ASP A 42 0.43 -8.07 7.42
N ILE A 43 -0.37 -7.07 7.78
CA ILE A 43 -1.75 -7.29 8.23
C ILE A 43 -2.66 -7.64 7.04
N ARG A 44 -2.72 -8.94 6.73
CA ARG A 44 -3.43 -9.51 5.57
C ARG A 44 -4.60 -10.36 6.00
N ALA A 45 -5.59 -10.54 5.11
CA ALA A 45 -6.75 -11.38 5.38
C ALA A 45 -6.38 -12.81 5.82
N GLN A 46 -5.32 -13.38 5.24
CA GLN A 46 -4.79 -14.70 5.60
C GLN A 46 -4.17 -14.77 7.01
N HIS A 47 -3.88 -13.64 7.64
CA HIS A 47 -3.31 -13.54 8.99
C HIS A 47 -4.35 -13.14 10.05
N LEU A 48 -5.62 -12.99 9.65
CA LEU A 48 -6.74 -12.64 10.53
C LEU A 48 -7.65 -13.85 10.72
N TYR A 49 -7.85 -14.24 11.99
CA TYR A 49 -8.79 -15.30 12.35
C TYR A 49 -10.09 -14.73 12.87
N ILE A 50 -11.19 -15.19 12.30
CA ILE A 50 -12.54 -14.87 12.75
C ILE A 50 -13.22 -16.12 13.33
N ASP A 51 -14.06 -15.95 14.33
CA ASP A 51 -14.92 -17.02 14.83
C ASP A 51 -16.19 -17.19 13.98
N SER A 52 -17.08 -18.09 14.41
CA SER A 52 -18.36 -18.32 13.72
C SER A 52 -19.36 -17.16 13.81
N ASN A 53 -19.15 -16.22 14.74
CA ASN A 53 -19.99 -15.02 14.90
C ASN A 53 -19.47 -13.85 14.06
N GLY A 54 -18.29 -13.99 13.46
CA GLY A 54 -17.62 -12.95 12.68
C GLY A 54 -16.73 -12.04 13.52
N ASP A 55 -16.46 -12.39 14.77
CA ASP A 55 -15.57 -11.62 15.64
C ASP A 55 -14.11 -11.97 15.33
N LEU A 56 -13.25 -10.94 15.26
CA LEU A 56 -11.80 -11.13 15.12
C LEU A 56 -11.24 -11.72 16.42
N VAL A 57 -10.76 -12.96 16.35
CA VAL A 57 -10.25 -13.72 17.52
C VAL A 57 -8.74 -13.93 17.49
N GLY A 58 -8.07 -13.61 16.40
CA GLY A 58 -6.63 -13.76 16.31
C GLY A 58 -5.99 -12.95 15.19
N VAL A 59 -4.77 -12.50 15.46
CA VAL A 59 -3.84 -11.93 14.49
C VAL A 59 -2.54 -12.71 14.64
N ILE A 60 -1.94 -13.12 13.51
CA ILE A 60 -0.69 -13.89 13.50
C ILE A 60 0.33 -13.27 12.55
N ASP A 61 1.52 -13.84 12.51
CA ASP A 61 2.61 -13.47 11.60
C ASP A 61 3.21 -12.07 11.84
N PHE A 62 3.57 -11.82 13.08
CA PHE A 62 4.27 -10.59 13.50
C PHE A 62 5.75 -10.56 13.09
N GLY A 63 6.21 -11.44 12.19
CA GLY A 63 7.62 -11.57 11.80
C GLY A 63 8.23 -10.31 11.21
N ASP A 64 7.40 -9.51 10.52
CA ASP A 64 7.80 -8.24 9.90
C ASP A 64 7.51 -7.01 10.77
N THR A 65 7.13 -7.18 12.04
CA THR A 65 6.76 -6.04 12.89
C THR A 65 7.92 -5.05 13.04
N THR A 66 7.64 -3.76 12.82
CA THR A 66 8.64 -2.69 12.95
C THR A 66 8.08 -1.45 13.66
N ILE A 67 8.96 -0.51 14.03
CA ILE A 67 8.57 0.86 14.35
C ILE A 67 8.65 1.68 13.06
N ASP A 68 7.50 2.05 12.50
CA ASP A 68 7.40 2.73 11.20
C ASP A 68 6.05 3.50 11.08
N ASP A 69 5.73 4.02 9.90
CA ASP A 69 4.47 4.73 9.64
C ASP A 69 3.24 3.79 9.73
N PRO A 70 2.26 4.06 10.62
CA PRO A 70 1.03 3.27 10.73
C PRO A 70 0.24 3.17 9.42
N ALA A 71 0.43 4.10 8.48
CA ALA A 71 -0.20 4.03 7.16
C ALA A 71 0.16 2.75 6.36
N LEU A 72 1.26 2.07 6.69
CA LEU A 72 1.64 0.78 6.09
C LEU A 72 0.61 -0.32 6.36
N ASP A 73 0.10 -0.42 7.59
CA ASP A 73 -0.90 -1.44 7.95
C ASP A 73 -2.25 -1.16 7.26
N PHE A 74 -2.66 0.11 7.21
CA PHE A 74 -3.86 0.51 6.48
C PHE A 74 -3.76 0.28 4.96
N ALA A 75 -2.55 0.38 4.40
CA ALA A 75 -2.31 0.06 3.00
C ALA A 75 -2.56 -1.43 2.70
N LYS A 76 -2.12 -2.33 3.60
CA LYS A 76 -2.37 -3.77 3.49
C LYS A 76 -3.85 -4.11 3.60
N ILE A 77 -4.56 -3.52 4.56
CA ILE A 77 -6.02 -3.64 4.71
C ILE A 77 -6.74 -3.20 3.43
N ALA A 78 -6.39 -2.04 2.87
CA ALA A 78 -6.99 -1.56 1.63
C ALA A 78 -6.61 -2.39 0.40
N GLY A 79 -5.48 -3.09 0.43
CA GLY A 79 -5.04 -4.02 -0.61
C GLY A 79 -5.91 -5.27 -0.67
N ASP A 80 -6.22 -5.85 0.48
CA ASP A 80 -6.98 -7.10 0.58
C ASP A 80 -8.50 -6.89 0.56
N PHE A 81 -9.00 -5.83 1.22
CA PHE A 81 -10.44 -5.61 1.43
C PHE A 81 -11.01 -4.41 0.65
N GLY A 82 -10.14 -3.57 0.07
CA GLY A 82 -10.54 -2.39 -0.71
C GLY A 82 -10.81 -1.13 0.10
N ASP A 83 -10.95 0.00 -0.61
CA ASP A 83 -11.12 1.33 0.00
C ASP A 83 -12.38 1.46 0.87
N PRO A 84 -13.56 0.91 0.50
CA PRO A 84 -14.75 0.99 1.36
C PRO A 84 -14.56 0.32 2.73
N PHE A 85 -13.81 -0.79 2.78
CA PHE A 85 -13.51 -1.45 4.04
C PHE A 85 -12.49 -0.66 4.86
N LEU A 86 -11.47 -0.08 4.21
CA LEU A 86 -10.54 0.83 4.88
C LEU A 86 -11.28 2.02 5.51
N ASP A 87 -12.24 2.62 4.81
CA ASP A 87 -13.03 3.73 5.33
C ASP A 87 -13.81 3.32 6.59
N LEU A 88 -14.38 2.11 6.62
CA LEU A 88 -15.02 1.55 7.81
C LEU A 88 -14.03 1.35 8.96
N VAL A 89 -12.86 0.77 8.69
CA VAL A 89 -11.81 0.58 9.71
C VAL A 89 -11.41 1.92 10.31
N LEU A 90 -11.17 2.94 9.49
CA LEU A 90 -10.79 4.29 9.94
C LEU A 90 -11.91 4.97 10.74
N ALA A 91 -13.18 4.76 10.39
CA ALA A 91 -14.31 5.29 11.14
C ALA A 91 -14.41 4.72 12.57
N HIS A 92 -13.90 3.50 12.79
CA HIS A 92 -13.89 2.85 14.10
C HIS A 92 -12.53 2.89 14.81
N TYR A 93 -11.47 3.35 14.14
CA TYR A 93 -10.13 3.40 14.69
C TYR A 93 -10.01 4.46 15.78
N ARG A 94 -9.52 4.05 16.95
CA ARG A 94 -9.35 4.93 18.13
C ARG A 94 -7.92 5.42 18.33
N GLY A 95 -6.98 4.97 17.49
CA GLY A 95 -5.60 5.42 17.52
C GLY A 95 -5.43 6.79 16.86
N PRO A 96 -4.21 7.36 16.90
CA PRO A 96 -3.93 8.65 16.27
C PRO A 96 -4.11 8.57 14.76
N VAL A 97 -4.97 9.43 14.22
CA VAL A 97 -5.12 9.63 12.77
C VAL A 97 -4.44 10.94 12.42
N SER A 98 -3.20 10.87 11.96
CA SER A 98 -2.48 12.05 11.49
C SER A 98 -3.13 12.61 10.22
N GLU A 99 -3.01 13.92 10.01
CA GLU A 99 -3.26 14.50 8.69
C GLU A 99 -2.45 13.74 7.62
N GLY A 100 -3.11 13.42 6.50
CA GLY A 100 -2.48 12.67 5.41
C GLY A 100 -2.37 11.14 5.58
N LEU A 101 -2.84 10.54 6.68
CA LEU A 101 -2.77 9.06 6.87
C LEU A 101 -3.33 8.29 5.68
N LEU A 102 -4.54 8.66 5.24
CA LEU A 102 -5.21 8.01 4.12
C LEU A 102 -4.46 8.23 2.79
N ALA A 103 -3.85 9.41 2.60
CA ALA A 103 -3.02 9.67 1.44
C ALA A 103 -1.81 8.74 1.46
N ARG A 104 -1.04 8.70 2.56
CA ARG A 104 0.12 7.81 2.70
C ARG A 104 -0.25 6.34 2.52
N ALA A 105 -1.35 5.87 3.11
CA ALA A 105 -1.82 4.48 2.97
C ALA A 105 -2.14 4.13 1.51
N ARG A 106 -2.75 5.05 0.77
CA ARG A 106 -3.01 4.87 -0.67
C ARG A 106 -1.72 4.80 -1.48
N ILE A 107 -0.70 5.57 -1.13
CA ILE A 107 0.61 5.51 -1.78
C ILE A 107 1.31 4.20 -1.44
N TYR A 108 1.39 3.83 -0.16
CA TYR A 108 1.97 2.57 0.26
C TYR A 108 1.27 1.39 -0.41
N ARG A 109 -0.06 1.39 -0.57
CA ARG A 109 -0.75 0.31 -1.30
C ARG A 109 -0.28 0.19 -2.75
N ARG A 110 -0.02 1.32 -3.41
CA ARG A 110 0.52 1.34 -4.78
C ARG A 110 1.96 0.83 -4.83
N LEU A 111 2.77 1.24 -3.87
CA LEU A 111 4.16 0.81 -3.74
C LEU A 111 4.29 -0.65 -3.31
N ASP A 112 3.33 -1.17 -2.55
CA ASP A 112 3.28 -2.57 -2.12
C ASP A 112 3.21 -3.53 -3.31
N THR A 113 2.57 -3.10 -4.41
CA THR A 113 2.60 -3.85 -5.67
C THR A 113 4.02 -3.93 -6.26
N LEU A 114 4.85 -2.90 -6.09
CA LEU A 114 6.25 -2.93 -6.51
C LEU A 114 7.07 -3.84 -5.61
N TRP A 115 6.78 -3.83 -4.30
CA TRP A 115 7.39 -4.73 -3.31
C TRP A 115 7.09 -6.19 -3.64
N GLU A 116 5.82 -6.55 -3.82
CA GLU A 116 5.40 -7.90 -4.22
C GLU A 116 6.06 -8.33 -5.55
N VAL A 117 6.18 -7.44 -6.53
CA VAL A 117 6.88 -7.73 -7.80
C VAL A 117 8.39 -7.93 -7.59
N ALA A 118 9.01 -7.14 -6.71
CA ALA A 118 10.45 -7.16 -6.46
C ALA A 118 10.88 -8.34 -5.58
N GLU A 119 10.08 -8.71 -4.58
CA GLU A 119 10.33 -9.88 -3.74
C GLU A 119 10.00 -11.18 -4.47
N ASP A 120 8.93 -11.21 -5.27
CA ASP A 120 8.51 -12.41 -5.99
C ASP A 120 8.95 -12.45 -7.47
N ALA A 121 10.26 -12.45 -7.66
CA ALA A 121 10.86 -13.26 -8.73
C ALA A 121 10.68 -14.79 -8.47
N TRP A 122 9.97 -15.18 -7.40
CA TRP A 122 9.64 -16.56 -7.00
C TRP A 122 8.12 -16.88 -6.85
N GLY A 123 7.20 -15.92 -7.07
CA GLY A 123 5.72 -16.10 -6.96
C GLY A 123 4.94 -16.05 -8.28
N ASP A 124 3.59 -16.03 -8.22
CA ASP A 124 2.64 -16.00 -9.37
C ASP A 124 2.77 -14.72 -10.22
N ARG A 125 3.82 -14.70 -11.04
CA ARG A 125 4.19 -13.66 -12.00
C ARG A 125 3.00 -13.12 -12.81
N PRO A 126 2.04 -13.94 -13.30
CA PRO A 126 0.78 -13.46 -13.89
C PRO A 126 -0.01 -12.46 -13.03
N THR A 127 -0.18 -12.72 -11.74
CA THR A 127 -0.91 -11.83 -10.82
C THR A 127 -0.15 -10.54 -10.58
N ALA A 128 1.17 -10.62 -10.38
CA ALA A 128 2.04 -9.46 -10.25
C ALA A 128 2.00 -8.55 -11.50
N ILE A 129 2.11 -9.14 -12.70
CA ILE A 129 1.98 -8.43 -13.98
C ILE A 129 0.59 -7.81 -14.14
N ARG A 130 -0.48 -8.50 -13.75
CA ARG A 130 -1.85 -7.95 -13.79
C ARG A 130 -1.98 -6.72 -12.90
N ARG A 131 -1.44 -6.75 -11.68
CA ARG A 131 -1.44 -5.62 -10.75
C ARG A 131 -0.64 -4.43 -11.29
N LEU A 132 0.55 -4.67 -11.84
CA LEU A 132 1.34 -3.63 -12.52
C LEU A 132 0.60 -2.98 -13.70
N ARG A 133 -0.11 -3.77 -14.52
CA ARG A 133 -0.93 -3.24 -15.62
C ARG A 133 -2.08 -2.37 -15.12
N SER A 134 -2.77 -2.79 -14.05
CA SER A 134 -3.82 -1.99 -13.40
C SER A 134 -3.28 -0.68 -12.85
N LEU A 135 -2.10 -0.71 -12.23
CA LEU A 135 -1.41 0.47 -11.72
C LEU A 135 -1.05 1.44 -12.87
N ALA A 136 -0.53 0.92 -13.98
CA ALA A 136 -0.23 1.70 -15.18
C ALA A 136 -1.47 2.36 -15.81
N ALA A 137 -2.60 1.64 -15.82
CA ALA A 137 -3.87 2.17 -16.30
C ALA A 137 -4.41 3.30 -15.38
N ALA A 138 -4.24 3.18 -14.06
CA ALA A 138 -4.63 4.21 -13.10
C ALA A 138 -3.83 5.51 -13.28
N ALA A 139 -2.51 5.41 -13.42
CA ALA A 139 -1.63 6.54 -13.74
C ALA A 139 -1.99 7.21 -15.08
N SER A 140 -2.63 6.48 -15.99
CA SER A 140 -3.08 7.03 -17.27
C SER A 140 -4.36 7.86 -17.16
N ARG A 141 -5.19 7.63 -16.14
CA ARG A 141 -6.44 8.37 -15.90
C ARG A 141 -6.25 9.65 -15.08
N SER A 142 -5.30 9.66 -14.14
CA SER A 142 -5.01 10.85 -13.31
C SER A 142 -4.53 12.05 -14.13
N SER A 143 -3.82 11.81 -15.24
CA SER A 143 -3.37 12.85 -16.19
C SER A 143 -4.48 13.53 -17.00
N GLY A 144 -5.74 13.11 -16.87
CA GLY A 144 -6.88 13.64 -17.65
C GLY A 144 -7.78 14.63 -16.90
N SER A 145 -7.54 14.91 -15.60
CA SER A 145 -8.46 15.73 -14.78
C SER A 145 -7.96 17.13 -14.41
N THR A 146 -6.88 17.63 -15.01
CA THR A 146 -6.55 19.06 -14.95
C THR A 146 -7.44 19.84 -15.91
N GLY A 147 -8.74 19.88 -15.61
CA GLY A 147 -9.77 20.67 -16.26
C GLY A 147 -10.61 21.34 -15.18
N ARG A 148 -10.05 22.41 -14.61
CA ARG A 148 -10.61 23.24 -13.56
C ARG A 148 -11.89 23.93 -14.07
N SER A 149 -13.01 23.74 -13.38
CA SER A 149 -14.16 24.66 -13.38
C SER A 149 -14.15 25.39 -12.04
#